data_AF-A0A426GQF0-F1
#
_entry.id   AF-A0A426GQF0-F1
#
_cell.length_a   1.000
_cell.length_b   1.000
_cell.length_c   1.000
_cell.angle_alpha   90.00
_cell.angle_beta   90.00
_cell.angle_gamma   90.00
#
_symmetry.space_group_name_H-M   'P 1'
#
loop_
_entity.id
_entity.type
_entity.pdbx_description
1 polymer ?
#
loop_
_entity_poly.entity_id
_entity_poly.type
_entity_poly.pdbx_seq_one_letter_code
_entity_poly.pdbx_strand_id
1 'polypeptide(L)'
;MTLDDFIARWTSRTGGAERANYQMFFTQFCSVLGLPEPDPAEADRSRNDYVFERAVRSTTLDGASAKRIDLYKKGCFLLRPSSRTPRAATRPRRSSWPWAWAPPPKPASRSSWAVARPTGTSTS
;
A
#
# COMPACT_ATOMS: atom_id res chain seq x y z
N MET A 1 -3.96 -19.83 -10.24
CA MET A 1 -4.00 -19.36 -8.84
C MET A 1 -5.40 -18.82 -8.60
N THR A 2 -6.05 -19.19 -7.49
CA THR A 2 -7.35 -18.58 -7.14
C THR A 2 -7.14 -17.19 -6.52
N LEU A 3 -8.20 -16.39 -6.41
CA LEU A 3 -8.12 -15.08 -5.76
C LEU A 3 -7.70 -15.20 -4.29
N ASP A 4 -8.23 -16.19 -3.58
CA ASP A 4 -7.89 -16.44 -2.17
C ASP A 4 -6.41 -16.84 -2.02
N ASP A 5 -5.89 -17.70 -2.90
CA ASP A 5 -4.48 -18.08 -2.92
C ASP A 5 -3.56 -16.87 -3.16
N PHE A 6 -3.97 -15.96 -4.06
CA PHE A 6 -3.23 -14.74 -4.35
C PHE A 6 -3.16 -13.83 -3.13
N ILE A 7 -4.31 -13.59 -2.49
CA ILE A 7 -4.39 -12.76 -1.28
C ILE A 7 -3.54 -13.36 -0.17
N ALA A 8 -3.69 -14.66 0.12
CA ALA A 8 -2.91 -15.34 1.15
C ALA A 8 -1.40 -15.26 0.90
N ARG A 9 -0.95 -15.46 -0.36
CA ARG A 9 0.46 -15.37 -0.73
C ARG A 9 1.05 -13.99 -0.50
N TRP A 10 0.34 -12.93 -0.87
CA TRP A 10 0.91 -11.57 -0.88
C TRP A 10 0.70 -10.83 0.44
N THR A 11 -0.31 -11.20 1.23
CA THR A 11 -0.51 -10.66 2.59
C THR A 11 0.43 -11.27 3.63
N SER A 12 0.90 -12.50 3.43
CA SER A 12 1.85 -13.16 4.34
C SER A 12 3.30 -12.67 4.19
N ARG A 13 3.61 -11.89 3.14
CA ARG A 13 4.95 -11.36 2.87
C ARG A 13 5.25 -10.17 3.78
N THR A 14 6.41 -10.18 4.44
CA THR A 14 6.94 -9.07 5.24
C THR A 14 8.38 -8.74 4.81
N GLY A 15 8.95 -7.62 5.28
CA GLY A 15 10.38 -7.34 5.13
C GLY A 15 10.81 -6.38 4.01
N GLY A 16 9.93 -5.51 3.49
CA GLY A 16 10.35 -4.36 2.66
C GLY A 16 11.01 -4.73 1.31
N ALA A 17 10.68 -5.91 0.77
CA ALA A 17 11.20 -6.40 -0.50
C ALA A 17 10.31 -6.00 -1.71
N GLU A 18 9.60 -4.87 -1.65
CA GLU A 18 8.64 -4.47 -2.69
C GLU A 18 9.32 -4.33 -4.05
N ARG A 19 10.56 -3.81 -4.08
CA ARG A 19 11.33 -3.66 -5.32
C ARG A 19 11.71 -5.00 -5.96
N ALA A 20 11.94 -6.04 -5.18
CA ALA A 20 12.23 -7.36 -5.73
C ALA A 20 10.96 -8.07 -6.22
N ASN A 21 9.82 -7.73 -5.63
CA ASN A 21 8.58 -8.50 -5.80
C ASN A 21 7.57 -7.88 -6.77
N TYR A 22 7.65 -6.58 -7.07
CA TYR A 22 6.58 -5.88 -7.79
C TYR A 22 6.27 -6.49 -9.17
N GLN A 23 7.28 -6.94 -9.93
CA GLN A 23 7.04 -7.54 -11.24
C GLN A 23 6.22 -8.84 -11.12
N MET A 24 6.66 -9.75 -10.25
CA MET A 24 5.94 -11.01 -9.98
C MET A 24 4.53 -10.75 -9.43
N PHE A 25 4.37 -9.76 -8.55
CA PHE A 25 3.07 -9.36 -8.01
C PHE A 25 2.12 -8.93 -9.12
N PHE A 26 2.55 -8.03 -10.01
CA PHE A 26 1.67 -7.49 -11.05
C PHE A 26 1.32 -8.51 -12.12
N THR A 27 2.23 -9.39 -12.52
CA THR A 27 1.90 -10.50 -13.43
C THR A 27 0.81 -11.39 -12.82
N GLN A 28 0.99 -11.82 -11.57
CA GLN A 28 0.00 -12.67 -10.89
C GLN A 28 -1.34 -11.94 -10.67
N PHE A 29 -1.29 -10.65 -10.34
CA PHE A 29 -2.48 -9.82 -10.15
C PHE A 29 -3.30 -9.70 -11.44
N CYS A 30 -2.63 -9.43 -12.58
CA CYS A 30 -3.32 -9.33 -13.87
C CYS A 30 -3.94 -10.67 -14.26
N SER A 31 -3.21 -11.77 -14.10
CA SER A 31 -3.69 -13.12 -14.37
C SER A 31 -4.95 -13.48 -13.57
N VAL A 32 -4.96 -13.22 -12.25
CA VAL A 32 -6.11 -13.54 -11.37
C VAL A 32 -7.34 -12.69 -11.69
N LEU A 33 -7.15 -11.46 -12.16
CA LEU A 33 -8.25 -10.57 -12.55
C LEU A 33 -8.67 -10.72 -14.03
N GLY A 34 -8.01 -11.58 -14.82
CA GLY A 34 -8.25 -11.69 -16.26
C GLY A 34 -7.91 -10.42 -17.04
N LEU A 35 -6.96 -9.63 -16.53
CA LEU A 35 -6.48 -8.42 -17.18
C LEU A 35 -5.29 -8.75 -18.11
N PRO A 36 -5.07 -7.95 -19.17
CA PRO A 36 -3.87 -8.07 -19.97
C PRO A 36 -2.62 -7.88 -19.10
N GLU A 37 -1.58 -8.68 -19.36
CA GLU A 37 -0.29 -8.57 -18.69
C GLU A 37 0.60 -7.51 -19.38
N PRO A 38 1.60 -6.94 -18.67
CA PRO A 38 2.59 -6.07 -19.30
C PRO A 38 3.47 -6.84 -20.30
N ASP A 39 3.80 -6.18 -21.41
CA ASP A 39 4.67 -6.71 -22.45
C ASP A 39 6.16 -6.67 -22.03
N PRO A 40 7.01 -7.51 -22.65
CA PRO A 40 8.47 -7.36 -22.56
C PRO A 40 8.91 -5.98 -23.05
N ALA A 41 9.85 -5.36 -22.34
CA ALA A 41 10.39 -4.07 -22.76
C ALA A 41 11.26 -4.22 -24.01
N GLU A 42 11.00 -3.40 -25.03
CA GLU A 42 11.79 -3.32 -26.25
C GLU A 42 12.82 -2.18 -26.22
N ALA A 43 13.82 -2.28 -27.10
CA ALA A 43 14.81 -1.22 -27.31
C ALA A 43 14.16 0.08 -27.84
N ASP A 44 13.17 -0.06 -28.73
CA ASP A 44 12.36 1.07 -29.18
C ASP A 44 11.32 1.45 -28.13
N ARG A 45 11.50 2.61 -27.52
CA ARG A 45 10.62 3.12 -26.44
C ARG A 45 9.24 3.53 -26.93
N SER A 46 9.06 3.74 -28.23
CA SER A 46 7.76 4.08 -28.82
C SER A 46 6.78 2.90 -28.78
N ARG A 47 7.32 1.67 -28.74
CA ARG A 47 6.56 0.42 -28.67
C ARG A 47 6.25 -0.04 -27.24
N ASN A 48 6.86 0.62 -26.25
CA ASN A 48 6.73 0.29 -24.83
C ASN A 48 5.47 0.93 -24.21
N ASP A 49 4.29 0.55 -24.69
CA ASP A 49 3.00 1.14 -24.28
C ASP A 49 2.46 0.55 -22.96
N TYR A 50 2.78 -0.71 -22.64
CA TYR A 50 2.49 -1.32 -21.34
C TYR A 50 3.64 -2.23 -20.88
N VAL A 51 4.63 -1.69 -20.18
CA VAL A 51 5.87 -2.43 -19.84
C VAL A 51 6.37 -2.14 -18.43
N PHE A 52 7.17 -3.07 -17.89
CA PHE A 52 7.97 -2.83 -16.71
C PHE A 52 9.22 -1.98 -17.01
N GLU A 53 9.67 -1.22 -16.02
CA GLU A 53 10.92 -0.46 -16.00
C GLU A 53 11.16 0.48 -17.20
N ARG A 54 10.12 1.15 -17.70
CA ARG A 54 10.21 2.05 -18.85
C ARG A 54 11.15 3.22 -18.58
N ALA A 55 12.14 3.39 -19.45
CA ALA A 55 13.14 4.46 -19.36
C ALA A 55 12.57 5.83 -19.78
N VAL A 56 12.76 6.85 -18.93
CA VAL A 56 12.36 8.24 -19.16
C VAL A 56 13.62 9.09 -19.31
N ARG A 57 13.64 9.99 -20.31
CA ARG A 57 14.73 10.97 -20.44
C ARG A 57 14.54 12.06 -19.38
N SER A 58 15.56 12.30 -18.56
CA SER A 58 15.62 13.49 -17.71
C SER A 58 16.03 14.67 -18.59
N THR A 59 15.28 15.77 -18.55
CA THR A 59 15.59 17.02 -19.28
C THR A 59 16.47 17.99 -18.47
N THR A 60 17.06 17.55 -17.36
CA THR A 60 17.92 18.39 -16.53
C THR A 60 19.30 18.56 -17.16
N LEU A 61 19.77 19.80 -17.29
CA LEU A 61 21.05 20.19 -17.91
C LEU A 61 22.31 19.66 -17.19
N ASP A 62 22.18 19.23 -15.94
CA ASP A 62 23.31 18.78 -15.12
C ASP A 62 23.22 17.26 -14.87
N GLY A 63 23.86 16.48 -15.73
CA GLY A 63 24.06 15.04 -15.52
C GLY A 63 22.78 14.20 -15.60
N ALA A 64 22.48 13.68 -16.79
CA ALA A 64 21.31 12.84 -17.04
C ALA A 64 21.36 11.51 -16.24
N SER A 65 20.82 11.50 -15.02
CA SER A 65 20.43 10.24 -14.39
C SER A 65 19.20 9.69 -15.12
N ALA A 66 19.34 8.50 -15.72
CA ALA A 66 18.23 7.82 -16.37
C ALA A 66 17.16 7.46 -15.32
N LYS A 67 16.03 8.16 -15.35
CA LYS A 67 14.89 7.85 -14.49
C LYS A 67 14.09 6.71 -15.12
N ARG A 68 13.67 5.73 -14.32
CA ARG A 68 12.82 4.62 -14.77
C ARG A 68 11.48 4.64 -14.02
N ILE A 69 10.44 4.24 -14.73
CA ILE A 69 9.10 4.00 -14.20
C ILE A 69 8.96 2.49 -14.02
N ASP A 70 8.62 2.03 -12.82
CA ASP A 70 8.63 0.59 -12.50
C ASP A 70 7.55 -0.17 -13.27
N LEU A 71 6.35 0.39 -13.42
CA LEU A 71 5.31 -0.11 -14.33
C LEU A 71 4.64 1.07 -15.06
N TYR A 72 4.66 1.02 -16.38
CA TYR A 72 4.11 2.06 -17.26
C TYR A 72 2.95 1.50 -18.07
N LYS A 73 1.79 2.18 -18.06
CA LYS A 73 0.72 1.94 -19.03
C LYS A 73 0.26 3.27 -19.63
N LYS A 74 0.43 3.42 -20.95
CA LYS A 74 0.09 4.64 -21.70
C LYS A 74 -1.39 5.01 -21.50
N GLY A 75 -1.63 6.28 -21.17
CA GLY A 75 -2.98 6.81 -20.95
C GLY A 75 -3.69 6.32 -19.68
N CYS A 76 -3.04 5.49 -18.84
CA CYS A 76 -3.67 4.97 -17.63
C CYS A 76 -2.95 5.43 -16.35
N PHE A 77 -1.72 4.97 -16.13
CA PHE A 77 -1.02 5.24 -14.86
C PHE A 77 0.50 5.05 -14.96
N LEU A 78 1.18 5.66 -13.99
CA LEU A 78 2.61 5.47 -13.70
C LEU A 78 2.71 4.95 -12.28
N LEU A 79 3.36 3.80 -12.09
CA LEU A 79 3.50 3.18 -10.76
C LEU A 79 4.95 3.08 -10.33
N ARG A 80 5.18 3.33 -9.04
CA ARG A 80 6.46 3.11 -8.34
C ARG A 80 6.21 2.36 -7.04
N PRO A 81 6.94 1.25 -6.76
CA PRO A 81 6.84 0.57 -5.48
C PRO A 81 7.39 1.48 -4.37
N SER A 82 6.72 1.45 -3.22
CA SER A 82 7.10 2.22 -2.03
C SER A 82 7.55 1.25 -0.96
N SER A 83 8.81 1.33 -0.54
CA SER A 83 9.39 0.50 0.54
C SER A 83 9.19 1.08 1.94
N ARG A 84 8.19 1.96 2.11
CA ARG A 84 7.99 2.65 3.38
C ARG A 84 7.32 1.70 4.37
N THR A 85 8.14 1.11 5.25
CA THR A 85 7.66 0.46 6.48
C THR A 85 6.77 1.46 7.23
N PRO A 86 5.57 1.09 7.70
CA PRO A 86 4.79 1.96 8.56
C PRO A 86 5.62 2.21 9.82
N ARG A 87 6.23 3.38 9.91
CA ARG A 87 6.87 3.83 11.15
C ARG A 87 5.77 3.84 12.20
N ALA A 88 5.99 3.16 13.33
CA ALA A 88 5.11 3.28 14.50
C ALA A 88 4.83 4.77 14.72
N ALA A 89 3.55 5.14 14.60
CA ALA A 89 3.15 6.52 14.42
C ALA A 89 3.18 7.29 15.75
N THR A 90 4.36 7.67 16.23
CA THR A 90 4.49 8.61 17.34
C THR A 90 4.51 10.06 16.82
N ARG A 91 3.38 10.50 16.24
CA ARG A 91 2.84 11.89 16.26
C ARG A 91 1.61 11.98 15.36
N PRO A 92 0.47 12.50 15.83
CA PRO A 92 -0.65 12.77 14.93
C PRO A 92 -0.29 14.00 14.08
N ARG A 93 0.03 13.77 12.81
CA ARG A 93 0.04 14.85 11.83
C ARG A 93 -1.41 15.10 11.44
N ARG A 94 -1.98 16.21 11.93
CA ARG A 94 -3.28 16.70 11.47
C ARG A 94 -3.21 16.85 9.96
N SER A 95 -3.87 15.95 9.22
CA SER A 95 -3.91 16.02 7.77
C SER A 95 -5.08 16.91 7.36
N SER A 96 -4.82 17.91 6.51
CA SER A 96 -5.77 18.92 6.05
C SER A 96 -6.47 18.51 4.74
N TRP A 97 -6.80 17.23 4.59
CA TRP A 97 -7.44 16.73 3.37
C TRP A 97 -8.94 16.47 3.63
N PRO A 98 -9.85 17.09 2.85
CA PRO A 98 -11.27 17.19 3.20
C PRO A 98 -12.09 15.91 2.94
N TRP A 99 -11.48 14.82 2.47
CA TRP A 99 -12.18 13.58 2.12
C TRP A 99 -11.65 12.33 2.83
N ALA A 100 -10.72 12.47 3.79
CA ALA A 100 -10.21 11.34 4.54
C ALA A 100 -11.33 10.74 5.42
N TRP A 101 -11.86 9.60 4.99
CA TRP A 101 -12.79 8.77 5.75
C TRP A 101 -12.22 8.51 7.14
N ALA A 102 -12.83 9.14 8.16
CA ALA A 102 -12.55 8.81 9.55
C ALA A 102 -13.26 7.49 9.88
N PRO A 103 -12.57 6.49 10.45
CA PRO A 103 -13.26 5.30 10.93
C PRO A 103 -14.27 5.72 12.02
N PRO A 104 -15.48 5.11 12.07
CA PRO A 104 -16.43 5.42 13.14
C PRO A 104 -15.79 5.12 14.49
N PRO A 105 -16.02 5.96 15.52
CA PRO A 105 -15.47 5.71 16.84
C PRO A 105 -15.96 4.35 17.36
N LYS A 106 -15.04 3.53 17.89
CA LYS A 106 -15.40 2.27 18.54
C LYS A 106 -16.37 2.56 19.68
N PRO A 107 -17.46 1.79 19.85
CA PRO A 107 -18.30 1.94 21.03
C PRO A 107 -17.46 1.64 22.28
N ALA A 108 -17.50 2.56 23.25
CA ALA A 108 -16.80 2.40 24.51
C ALA A 108 -17.29 1.14 25.23
N SER A 109 -16.36 0.28 25.64
CA SER A 109 -16.66 -0.89 26.47
C SER A 109 -17.27 -0.42 27.80
N ARG A 110 -18.54 -0.75 28.04
CA ARG A 110 -19.17 -0.62 29.35
C ARG A 110 -18.87 -1.86 30.19
N SER A 111 -18.09 -1.67 31.25
CA SER A 111 -18.17 -2.39 32.54
C SER A 111 -17.07 -1.81 33.43
N SER A 112 -17.33 -1.25 34.62
CA SER A 112 -18.03 -1.87 35.74
C SER A 112 -18.77 -0.84 36.61
N TRP A 113 -19.88 -1.26 37.20
CA TRP A 113 -20.48 -0.60 38.36
C TRP A 113 -19.77 -1.13 39.61
N ALA A 114 -19.11 -0.26 40.36
CA ALA A 114 -18.74 -0.54 41.75
C ALA A 114 -19.84 0.06 42.64
N VAL A 115 -20.63 -0.80 43.27
CA VAL A 115 -21.54 -0.39 44.35
C VAL A 115 -20.71 -0.24 45.62
N ALA A 116 -20.55 1.00 46.07
CA ALA A 116 -19.98 1.31 47.37
C ALA A 116 -20.95 0.82 48.47
N ARG A 117 -20.47 -0.07 49.36
CA ARG A 117 -21.18 -0.40 50.61
C ARG A 117 -20.93 0.72 51.62
N PRO A 118 -21.96 1.35 52.20
CA PRO A 118 -21.77 2.24 53.32
C PRO A 118 -21.43 1.44 54.58
N THR A 119 -20.37 1.88 55.26
CA THR A 119 -20.00 1.55 56.63
C THR A 119 -21.04 2.09 57.61
N GLY A 120 -21.52 1.26 58.53
CA GLY A 120 -22.45 1.65 59.59
C GLY A 120 -22.47 0.64 60.72
N THR A 121 -21.76 0.98 61.79
CA THR A 121 -21.78 0.42 63.15
C THR A 121 -23.16 0.51 63.81
N SER A 122 -23.55 -0.52 64.59
CA SER A 122 -24.05 -0.42 65.98
C SER A 122 -24.60 -1.81 66.40
N THR A 123 -24.01 -2.51 67.35
CA THR A 123 -24.23 -2.50 68.82
C THR A 123 -25.52 -3.19 69.28
N SER A 124 -25.31 -4.08 70.26
CA SER A 124 -26.24 -4.72 71.21
C SER A 124 -26.97 -5.97 70.75
#